data_AF-A0A942G2S2-F1
#
_entry.id   AF-A0A942G2S2-F1
#
_cell.length_a   1.000
_cell.length_b   1.000
_cell.length_c   1.000
_cell.angle_alpha   90.00
_cell.angle_beta   90.00
_cell.angle_gamma   90.00
#
_symmetry.space_group_name_H-M   'P 1'
#
loop_
_entity.id
_entity.type
_entity.pdbx_description
1 polymer ?
#
loop_
_entity_poly.entity_id
_entity_poly.type
_entity_poly.pdbx_seq_one_letter_code
_entity_poly.pdbx_strand_id
1 'polypeptide(L)'
;MGFTRDELRRHQDATVPDLVGSAPPRLVFVGINPGLWTAATQTHFAHPGNRFYPALHLAGITDRVLDRVAGLDEADRRRLTDRGIAITNVVPRATAAA
;
A
#
# COMPACT_ATOMS: atom_id res chain seq x y z
N MET A 1 -3.99 -16.59 -4.29
CA MET A 1 -2.76 -17.40 -4.25
C MET A 1 -1.67 -16.54 -3.61
N GLY A 2 -0.86 -17.12 -2.73
CA GLY A 2 0.20 -16.37 -2.06
C GLY A 2 1.50 -16.41 -2.84
N PHE A 3 2.34 -15.38 -2.70
CA PHE A 3 3.71 -15.42 -3.21
C PHE A 3 4.54 -16.43 -2.42
N THR A 4 5.40 -17.15 -3.12
CA THR A 4 6.50 -17.90 -2.51
C THR A 4 7.57 -16.95 -1.98
N ARG A 5 8.43 -17.45 -1.08
CA ARG A 5 9.56 -16.66 -0.55
C ARG A 5 10.51 -16.20 -1.66
N ASP A 6 10.76 -17.05 -2.64
CA ASP A 6 11.70 -16.74 -3.73
C ASP A 6 11.11 -15.74 -4.72
N GLU A 7 9.80 -15.78 -4.97
CA GLU A 7 9.12 -14.73 -5.74
C GLU A 7 9.22 -13.37 -5.04
N LEU A 8 8.96 -13.31 -3.73
CA LEU A 8 9.05 -12.06 -2.96
C LEU A 8 10.48 -11.49 -2.97
N ARG A 9 11.50 -12.34 -2.87
CA ARG A 9 12.90 -11.92 -2.88
C ARG A 9 13.32 -11.22 -4.18
N ARG A 10 12.65 -11.49 -5.30
CA ARG A 10 12.89 -10.77 -6.58
C ARG A 10 12.54 -9.29 -6.51
N HIS A 11 11.75 -8.88 -5.52
CA HIS A 11 11.38 -7.49 -5.29
C HIS A 11 12.25 -6.80 -4.23
N GLN A 12 13.35 -7.43 -3.80
CA GLN A 12 14.33 -6.75 -2.96
C GLN A 12 14.88 -5.52 -3.68
N ASP A 13 15.04 -4.43 -2.93
CA ASP A 13 15.52 -3.14 -3.42
C ASP A 13 14.62 -2.43 -4.46
N ALA A 14 13.49 -3.03 -4.84
CA ALA A 14 12.48 -2.37 -5.64
C ALA A 14 11.89 -1.16 -4.90
N THR A 15 11.39 -0.20 -5.66
CA THR A 15 10.68 0.97 -5.12
C THR A 15 9.18 0.84 -5.37
N VAL A 16 8.40 1.54 -4.55
CA VAL A 16 6.95 1.68 -4.72
C VAL A 16 6.64 3.16 -4.83
N PRO A 17 6.02 3.62 -5.94
CA PRO A 17 5.63 5.00 -6.08
C PRO A 17 4.69 5.45 -4.96
N ASP A 18 4.78 6.72 -4.59
CA ASP A 18 3.82 7.33 -3.68
C ASP A 18 2.41 7.27 -4.28
N LEU A 19 1.42 6.97 -3.45
CA LEU A 19 0.02 7.11 -3.82
C LEU A 19 -0.40 8.55 -3.54
N VAL A 20 -0.45 9.36 -4.59
CA VAL A 20 -0.85 10.77 -4.53
C VAL A 20 -1.86 11.08 -5.62
N GLY A 21 -2.89 11.85 -5.26
CA GLY A 21 -3.89 12.35 -6.20
C GLY A 21 -3.44 13.63 -6.90
N SER A 22 -4.31 14.14 -7.77
CA SER A 22 -4.12 15.45 -8.42
C SER A 22 -4.38 16.64 -7.48
N ALA A 23 -5.17 16.44 -6.43
CA ALA A 23 -5.48 17.45 -5.41
C ALA A 23 -4.58 17.29 -4.17
N PRO A 24 -4.31 18.38 -3.42
CA PRO A 24 -3.58 18.29 -2.16
C PRO A 24 -4.23 17.31 -1.16
N PRO A 25 -3.47 16.43 -0.52
CA PRO A 25 -4.02 15.48 0.43
C PRO A 25 -4.46 16.18 1.73
N ARG A 26 -5.50 15.64 2.34
CA ARG A 26 -5.99 16.02 3.67
C ARG A 26 -5.38 15.15 4.77
N LEU A 27 -4.98 13.93 4.41
CA LEU A 27 -4.39 12.94 5.29
C LEU A 27 -3.28 12.21 4.54
N VAL A 28 -2.09 12.14 5.15
CA VAL A 28 -0.94 11.43 4.60
C VAL A 28 -0.56 10.32 5.57
N PHE A 29 -0.56 9.08 5.09
CA PHE A 29 0.03 7.96 5.80
C PHE A 29 1.48 7.79 5.37
N VAL A 30 2.38 7.73 6.35
CA VAL A 30 3.81 7.61 6.11
C VAL A 30 4.30 6.32 6.76
N GLY A 31 4.66 5.33 5.93
CA GLY A 31 5.35 4.13 6.39
C GLY A 31 6.85 4.34 6.56
N ILE A 32 7.55 3.36 7.12
CA ILE A 32 9.02 3.40 7.22
C ILE A 32 9.63 3.10 5.85
N ASN A 33 9.39 1.90 5.34
CA ASN A 33 9.82 1.44 4.03
C ASN A 33 8.90 0.30 3.56
N PRO A 34 8.82 0.04 2.25
CA PRO A 34 7.96 -1.04 1.74
C PRO A 34 8.51 -2.43 2.11
N GLY A 35 7.62 -3.34 2.49
CA GLY A 35 7.94 -4.77 2.55
C GLY A 35 7.92 -5.40 1.15
N LEU A 36 8.49 -6.60 1.01
CA LEU A 36 8.55 -7.30 -0.28
C LEU A 36 7.17 -7.54 -0.91
N TRP A 37 6.15 -7.81 -0.11
CA TRP A 37 4.77 -7.98 -0.61
C TRP A 37 4.22 -6.68 -1.20
N THR A 38 4.44 -5.55 -0.51
CA THR A 38 4.07 -4.21 -0.97
C THR A 38 4.74 -3.88 -2.30
N ALA A 39 6.02 -4.27 -2.45
CA ALA A 39 6.75 -4.10 -3.71
C ALA A 39 6.22 -5.02 -4.82
N ALA A 40 5.87 -6.27 -4.51
CA ALA A 40 5.32 -7.22 -5.47
C ALA A 40 3.97 -6.78 -6.04
N THR A 41 3.10 -6.19 -5.21
CA THR A 41 1.74 -5.77 -5.63
C THR A 41 1.62 -4.28 -5.96
N GLN A 42 2.71 -3.52 -5.83
CA GLN A 42 2.71 -2.06 -5.97
C GLN A 42 1.56 -1.41 -5.19
N THR A 43 1.36 -1.91 -3.96
CA THR A 43 0.27 -1.53 -3.06
C THR A 43 0.82 -1.37 -1.66
N HIS A 44 0.78 -0.14 -1.14
CA HIS A 44 1.24 0.15 0.22
C HIS A 44 0.47 -0.70 1.25
N PHE A 45 1.18 -1.18 2.28
CA PHE A 45 0.62 -2.01 3.35
C PHE A 45 -0.09 -3.30 2.88
N ALA A 46 0.36 -3.91 1.77
CA ALA A 46 -0.31 -5.06 1.15
C ALA A 46 -0.20 -6.40 1.89
N HIS A 47 0.75 -6.55 2.82
CA HIS A 47 0.99 -7.82 3.50
C HIS A 47 -0.31 -8.33 4.16
N PRO A 48 -0.70 -9.62 4.02
CA PRO A 48 -2.00 -10.12 4.49
C PRO A 48 -2.29 -9.85 5.97
N GLY A 49 -1.25 -9.94 6.82
CA GLY A 49 -1.33 -9.67 8.25
C GLY A 49 -1.34 -8.18 8.64
N ASN A 50 -1.12 -7.27 7.69
CA ASN A 50 -1.18 -5.84 7.96
C ASN A 50 -2.64 -5.38 8.13
N ARG A 51 -2.91 -4.58 9.18
CA ARG A 51 -4.25 -4.14 9.56
C ARG A 51 -4.66 -2.77 8.99
N PHE A 52 -3.82 -2.14 8.19
CA PHE A 52 -4.04 -0.80 7.66
C PHE A 52 -5.41 -0.63 6.98
N TYR A 53 -5.69 -1.35 5.89
CA TYR A 53 -6.97 -1.22 5.17
C TYR A 53 -8.19 -1.67 5.98
N PRO A 54 -8.15 -2.79 6.74
CA PRO A 54 -9.22 -3.12 7.68
C PRO A 54 -9.51 -1.98 8.67
N ALA A 55 -8.47 -1.36 9.25
CA ALA A 55 -8.63 -0.27 10.19
C ALA A 55 -9.21 1.00 9.53
N LEU A 56 -8.79 1.33 8.31
CA LEU A 56 -9.38 2.45 7.55
C LEU A 56 -10.88 2.27 7.34
N HIS A 57 -11.30 1.06 6.98
CA HIS A 57 -12.72 0.78 6.78
C HIS A 57 -13.50 0.83 8.09
N LEU A 58 -13.01 0.18 9.16
CA LEU A 58 -13.65 0.20 10.48
C LEU A 58 -13.75 1.61 11.07
N ALA A 59 -12.81 2.50 10.75
CA ALA A 59 -12.84 3.91 11.13
C ALA A 59 -13.78 4.77 10.26
N GLY A 60 -14.42 4.20 9.24
CA GLY A 60 -15.30 4.92 8.32
C GLY A 60 -14.56 5.80 7.30
N ILE A 61 -13.24 5.65 7.16
CA ILE A 61 -12.42 6.43 6.22
C ILE A 61 -12.65 5.95 4.78
N THR A 62 -12.78 4.63 4.58
CA THR A 62 -13.17 4.02 3.29
C THR A 62 -14.58 3.45 3.36
N ASP A 63 -15.32 3.56 2.26
CA ASP A 63 -16.70 3.05 2.13
C ASP A 63 -16.78 1.52 2.01
N ARG A 64 -15.66 0.87 1.68
CA ARG A 64 -15.54 -0.59 1.61
C ARG A 64 -14.17 -1.06 2.08
N VAL A 65 -14.06 -2.37 2.25
CA VAL A 65 -12.78 -3.06 2.36
C VAL A 65 -12.12 -3.12 0.98
N LEU A 66 -10.86 -2.67 0.89
CA LEU A 66 -10.05 -2.77 -0.32
C LEU A 66 -9.21 -4.06 -0.27
N ASP A 67 -9.17 -4.80 -1.39
CA ASP A 67 -8.32 -6.01 -1.48
C ASP A 67 -6.86 -5.66 -1.74
N ARG A 68 -6.18 -5.28 -0.66
CA ARG A 68 -4.74 -5.02 -0.67
C ARG A 68 -3.86 -6.23 -1.03
N VAL A 69 -4.33 -7.46 -0.84
CA VAL A 69 -3.48 -8.66 -0.95
C VAL A 69 -3.24 -9.00 -2.42
N ALA A 70 -4.28 -8.91 -3.24
CA ALA A 70 -4.18 -9.02 -4.70
C ALA A 70 -3.55 -7.78 -5.35
N GLY A 71 -3.53 -6.66 -4.62
CA GLY A 71 -3.09 -5.36 -5.10
C GLY A 71 -4.29 -4.50 -5.50
N LEU A 72 -4.12 -3.18 -5.39
CA LEU A 72 -5.17 -2.23 -5.76
C LEU A 72 -5.17 -2.03 -7.28
N ASP A 73 -6.36 -2.00 -7.86
CA ASP A 73 -6.53 -1.50 -9.21
C ASP A 73 -6.51 0.04 -9.22
N GLU A 74 -6.60 0.61 -10.42
CA GLU A 74 -6.58 2.05 -10.59
C GLU A 74 -7.85 2.74 -10.02
N ALA A 75 -9.00 2.07 -10.01
CA ALA A 75 -10.22 2.63 -9.42
C ALA A 75 -10.14 2.65 -7.89
N ASP A 76 -9.52 1.65 -7.27
CA ASP A 76 -9.23 1.59 -5.84
C ASP A 76 -8.24 2.68 -5.42
N ARG A 77 -7.16 2.88 -6.20
CA ARG A 77 -6.21 3.97 -5.98
C ARG A 77 -6.91 5.32 -6.01
N ARG A 78 -7.72 5.58 -7.04
CA ARG A 78 -8.50 6.83 -7.14
C ARG A 78 -9.45 7.03 -5.99
N ARG A 79 -10.13 5.98 -5.51
CA ARG A 79 -11.03 6.08 -4.35
C ARG A 79 -10.34 6.59 -3.09
N LEU A 80 -9.07 6.24 -2.89
CA LEU A 80 -8.28 6.77 -1.78
C LEU A 80 -7.91 8.23 -2.04
N THR A 81 -7.37 8.54 -3.21
CA THR A 81 -6.89 9.89 -3.52
C THR A 81 -8.00 10.92 -3.61
N ASP A 82 -9.18 10.56 -4.14
CA ASP A 82 -10.35 11.44 -4.24
C ASP A 82 -10.94 11.78 -2.86
N ARG A 83 -10.67 10.94 -1.85
CA ARG A 83 -10.99 11.22 -0.44
C ARG A 83 -9.92 12.09 0.26
N GLY A 84 -8.89 12.51 -0.48
CA GLY A 84 -7.76 13.28 0.03
C GLY A 84 -6.76 12.45 0.83
N ILE A 85 -6.69 11.14 0.59
CA ILE A 85 -5.70 10.26 1.22
C ILE A 85 -4.50 10.12 0.30
N ALA A 86 -3.31 10.38 0.85
CA ALA A 86 -2.04 10.02 0.23
C ALA A 86 -1.27 9.00 1.08
N ILE A 87 -0.42 8.20 0.43
CA ILE A 87 0.42 7.21 1.11
C ILE A 87 1.83 7.26 0.55
N THR A 88 2.82 7.32 1.44
CA THR A 88 4.26 7.35 1.11
C THR A 88 5.07 6.56 2.14
N ASN A 89 6.38 6.43 1.94
CA ASN A 89 7.33 5.88 2.90
C ASN A 89 8.50 6.85 3.10
N VAL A 90 9.06 6.89 4.30
CA VAL A 90 10.29 7.66 4.60
C VAL A 90 11.46 7.17 3.73
N VAL A 91 11.56 5.86 3.52
CA VAL A 91 12.57 5.22 2.69
C VAL A 91 11.89 4.48 1.54
N PRO A 92 12.25 4.74 0.27
CA PRO A 92 11.53 4.19 -0.88
C PRO A 92 11.86 2.71 -1.16
N ARG A 93 12.93 2.17 -0.57
CA ARG A 93 13.51 0.87 -0.92
C ARG A 93 12.87 -0.28 -0.16
N ALA A 94 12.50 -1.35 -0.87
CA ALA A 94 11.89 -2.52 -0.29
C ALA A 94 12.88 -3.47 0.40
N THR A 95 12.51 -3.98 1.57
CA THR A 95 13.33 -4.95 2.32
C THR A 95 12.49 -6.11 2.86
N ALA A 96 13.16 -7.23 3.20
CA ALA A 96 12.54 -8.41 3.78
C ALA A 96 12.16 -8.24 5.26
N ALA A 97 12.77 -7.28 5.96
CA ALA A 97 12.63 -7.07 7.41
C ALA A 97 11.72 -5.87 7.75
N ALA A 98 11.02 -5.31 6.76
CA ALA A 98 10.08 -4.21 6.93
C ALA A 98 8.84 -4.59 7.74
#